data_AF-N1Q809-F1
#
_entry.id   AF-N1Q809-F1
#
_cell.length_a   1.000
_cell.length_b   1.000
_cell.length_c   1.000
_cell.angle_alpha   90.00
_cell.angle_beta   90.00
_cell.angle_gamma   90.00
#
_symmetry.space_group_name_H-M   'P 1'
#
loop_
_entity.id
_entity.type
_entity.pdbx_description
1 polymer ?
#
loop_
_entity_poly.entity_id
_entity_poly.type
_entity_poly.pdbx_seq_one_letter_code
_entity_poly.pdbx_strand_id
1 'polypeptide(L)'
;MPGLSLWLVPYDNSPFTKTTQELISETVPKQFDLENPHAFPPHVTITSDIPEEALQGKQPQEWLESLQLPSDFKKEHNEVLLELDTVEAEDPFFRKLNIALKENENLRKLVAVCRQAAGLEADHFAKSEYRPHLSLMYAELPTKDVRNKVALIEMKIGFAFG
;
A
#
# COMPACT_ATOMS: atom_id res chain seq x y z
N MET A 1 -1.55 17.12 2.91
CA MET A 1 -0.67 17.36 1.75
C MET A 1 -1.56 17.30 0.52
N PRO A 2 -1.71 18.38 -0.25
CA PRO A 2 -2.45 18.32 -1.52
C PRO A 2 -1.59 17.54 -2.52
N GLY A 3 -2.16 16.49 -3.11
CA GLY A 3 -1.48 15.64 -4.08
C GLY A 3 -2.26 14.36 -4.31
N LEU A 4 -2.21 13.86 -5.54
CA LEU A 4 -2.80 12.58 -5.90
C LEU A 4 -1.86 11.45 -5.48
N SER A 5 -2.41 10.25 -5.38
CA SER A 5 -1.62 9.05 -5.09
C SER A 5 -2.03 7.92 -6.03
N LEU A 6 -1.06 7.07 -6.37
CA LEU A 6 -1.27 5.92 -7.23
C LEU A 6 -1.10 4.65 -6.40
N TRP A 7 -2.09 3.77 -6.49
CA TRP A 7 -2.19 2.57 -5.65
C TRP A 7 -2.30 1.31 -6.51
N LEU A 8 -1.69 0.23 -6.04
CA LEU A 8 -2.05 -1.14 -6.42
C LEU A 8 -3.20 -1.57 -5.50
N VAL A 9 -4.34 -1.87 -6.12
CA VAL A 9 -5.53 -2.37 -5.43
C VAL A 9 -5.70 -3.86 -5.71
N PRO A 10 -5.96 -4.70 -4.70
CA PRO A 10 -6.30 -6.11 -4.90
C PRO A 10 -7.53 -6.25 -5.80
N TYR A 11 -7.60 -7.33 -6.58
CA TYR A 11 -8.73 -7.56 -7.48
C TYR A 11 -10.08 -7.54 -6.76
N ASP A 12 -11.06 -6.86 -7.35
CA ASP A 12 -12.41 -6.80 -6.82
C ASP A 12 -13.02 -8.20 -6.64
N ASN A 13 -13.75 -8.38 -5.56
CA ASN A 13 -14.45 -9.62 -5.19
C ASN A 13 -13.56 -10.85 -4.91
N SER A 14 -12.23 -10.72 -4.87
CA SER A 14 -11.39 -11.82 -4.40
C SER A 14 -11.62 -12.08 -2.89
N PRO A 15 -11.52 -13.34 -2.41
CA PRO A 15 -11.56 -13.64 -0.98
C PRO A 15 -10.52 -12.82 -0.20
N PHE A 16 -9.31 -12.68 -0.75
CA PHE A 16 -8.25 -11.88 -0.18
C PHE A 16 -8.68 -10.42 0.07
N THR A 17 -9.33 -9.77 -0.91
CA THR A 17 -9.79 -8.39 -0.79
C THR A 17 -10.82 -8.24 0.32
N LYS A 18 -11.79 -9.16 0.40
CA LYS A 18 -12.83 -9.14 1.45
C LYS A 18 -12.24 -9.34 2.83
N THR A 19 -11.40 -10.37 2.98
CA THR A 19 -10.70 -10.67 4.24
C THR A 19 -9.82 -9.49 4.68
N THR A 20 -9.05 -8.91 3.76
CA THR A 20 -8.20 -7.76 4.07
C THR A 20 -9.04 -6.55 4.47
N GLN A 21 -10.17 -6.32 3.80
CA GLN A 21 -11.08 -5.24 4.18
C GLN A 21 -11.63 -5.45 5.59
N GLU A 22 -12.04 -6.66 5.96
CA GLU A 22 -12.51 -7.00 7.32
C GLU A 22 -11.41 -6.86 8.38
N LEU A 23 -10.16 -7.21 8.03
CA LEU A 23 -9.01 -6.96 8.88
C LEU A 23 -8.88 -5.46 9.19
N ILE A 24 -8.89 -4.62 8.15
CA ILE A 24 -8.74 -3.16 8.24
C ILE A 24 -9.91 -2.50 8.99
N SER A 25 -11.15 -2.82 8.64
CA SER A 25 -12.32 -2.08 9.13
C SER A 25 -12.82 -2.59 10.48
N GLU A 26 -12.51 -3.83 10.85
CA GLU A 26 -13.10 -4.45 12.03
C GLU A 26 -12.07 -5.13 12.94
N THR A 27 -11.38 -6.15 12.44
CA THR A 27 -10.66 -7.09 13.30
C THR A 27 -9.48 -6.41 14.01
N VAL A 28 -8.70 -5.62 13.26
CA VAL A 28 -7.54 -4.90 13.79
C VAL A 28 -7.97 -3.75 14.70
N PRO A 29 -8.88 -2.83 14.31
CA PRO A 29 -9.39 -1.79 15.20
C PRO A 29 -9.93 -2.27 16.54
N LYS A 30 -10.67 -3.39 16.55
CA LYS A 30 -11.20 -4.01 17.78
C LYS A 30 -10.10 -4.43 18.77
N GLN A 31 -8.87 -4.66 18.30
CA GLN A 31 -7.76 -4.97 19.20
C GLN A 31 -7.22 -3.74 19.92
N PHE A 32 -7.56 -2.53 19.47
CA PHE A 32 -7.04 -1.27 20.00
C PHE A 32 -8.13 -0.37 20.58
N ASP A 33 -9.36 -0.88 20.70
CA ASP A 33 -10.53 -0.15 21.22
C ASP A 33 -10.74 1.20 20.51
N LEU A 34 -10.49 1.23 19.19
CA LEU A 34 -10.67 2.43 18.38
C LEU A 34 -12.17 2.69 18.18
N GLU A 35 -12.67 3.81 18.71
CA GLU A 35 -14.08 4.20 18.60
C GLU A 35 -14.49 4.57 17.17
N ASN A 36 -13.58 5.17 16.39
CA ASN A 36 -13.83 5.60 15.01
C ASN A 36 -12.61 5.28 14.12
N PRO A 37 -12.38 3.99 13.79
CA PRO A 37 -11.26 3.64 12.94
C PRO A 37 -11.41 4.23 11.54
N HIS A 38 -10.30 4.67 10.96
CA HIS A 38 -10.27 5.10 9.58
C HIS A 38 -10.54 3.92 8.65
N ALA A 39 -11.66 3.94 7.94
CA ALA A 39 -11.93 3.00 6.88
C ALA A 39 -11.22 3.44 5.59
N PHE A 40 -10.44 2.54 5.00
CA PHE A 40 -9.79 2.73 3.71
C PHE A 40 -9.78 1.40 2.95
N PRO A 41 -9.76 1.42 1.62
CA PRO A 41 -9.68 0.20 0.83
C PRO A 41 -8.30 -0.46 1.01
N PRO A 42 -8.17 -1.80 0.94
CA PRO A 42 -6.89 -2.46 0.84
C PRO A 42 -6.08 -1.93 -0.35
N HIS A 43 -4.85 -1.47 -0.11
CA HIS A 43 -3.97 -1.00 -1.17
C HIS A 43 -2.50 -1.03 -0.78
N VAL A 44 -1.63 -1.06 -1.80
CA VAL A 44 -0.20 -0.76 -1.68
C VAL A 44 0.07 0.52 -2.47
N THR A 45 0.62 1.55 -1.83
CA THR A 45 0.95 2.79 -2.51
C THR A 45 2.17 2.61 -3.41
N ILE A 46 2.06 2.94 -4.70
CA ILE A 46 3.18 3.02 -5.65
C ILE A 46 3.94 4.33 -5.43
N THR A 47 3.21 5.45 -5.49
CA THR A 47 3.77 6.78 -5.22
C THR A 47 2.67 7.69 -4.68
N SER A 48 3.06 8.64 -3.85
CA SER A 48 2.24 9.75 -3.36
C SER A 48 2.75 11.07 -3.93
N ASP A 49 2.05 12.15 -3.58
CA ASP A 49 2.45 13.53 -3.85
C ASP A 49 2.54 13.83 -5.34
N ILE A 50 1.72 13.16 -6.15
CA ILE A 50 1.59 13.44 -7.58
C ILE A 50 0.91 14.81 -7.72
N PRO A 51 1.57 15.82 -8.29
CA PRO A 51 0.97 17.14 -8.47
C PRO A 51 -0.13 17.07 -9.54
N GLU A 52 -1.19 17.87 -9.42
CA GLU A 52 -2.26 17.89 -10.43
C GLU A 52 -1.73 18.31 -11.80
N GLU A 53 -0.68 19.13 -11.84
CA GLU A 53 0.02 19.54 -13.06
C GLU A 53 0.62 18.35 -13.80
N ALA A 54 1.00 17.26 -13.11
CA ALA A 54 1.51 16.05 -13.75
C ALA A 54 0.46 15.34 -14.62
N LEU A 55 -0.83 15.59 -14.37
CA LEU A 55 -1.91 15.05 -15.20
C LEU A 55 -2.04 15.80 -16.53
N GLN A 56 -1.43 16.99 -16.67
CA GLN A 56 -1.46 17.80 -17.90
C GLN A 56 -2.89 18.06 -18.40
N GLY A 57 -3.83 18.27 -17.48
CA GLY A 57 -5.25 18.49 -17.80
C GLY A 57 -6.06 17.24 -18.14
N LYS A 58 -5.46 16.04 -18.11
CA LYS A 58 -6.17 14.76 -18.25
C LYS A 58 -6.96 14.41 -16.99
N GLN A 59 -8.01 13.62 -17.13
CA GLN A 59 -8.63 12.96 -15.97
C GLN A 59 -7.69 11.90 -15.37
N PRO A 60 -7.80 11.57 -14.07
CA PRO A 60 -6.89 10.61 -13.42
C PRO A 60 -6.79 9.25 -14.13
N GLN A 61 -7.93 8.72 -14.62
CA GLN A 61 -7.96 7.45 -15.35
C GLN A 61 -7.25 7.56 -16.72
N GLU A 62 -7.45 8.67 -17.44
CA GLU A 62 -6.79 8.91 -18.73
C GLU A 62 -5.28 9.08 -18.56
N TRP A 63 -4.84 9.69 -17.45
CA TRP A 63 -3.42 9.77 -17.11
C TRP A 63 -2.84 8.39 -16.83
N LEU A 64 -3.53 7.58 -16.01
CA LEU A 64 -3.14 6.20 -15.69
C LEU A 64 -2.99 5.33 -16.94
N GLU A 65 -3.95 5.42 -17.87
CA GLU A 65 -3.92 4.69 -19.14
C GLU A 65 -2.82 5.16 -20.09
N SER A 66 -2.32 6.39 -19.91
CA SER A 66 -1.22 6.92 -20.72
C SER A 66 0.18 6.53 -20.24
N LEU A 67 0.29 5.91 -19.05
CA LEU A 67 1.56 5.48 -18.49
C LEU A 67 2.23 4.44 -19.39
N GLN A 68 3.48 4.72 -19.78
CA GLN A 68 4.31 3.78 -20.54
C GLN A 68 4.96 2.81 -19.57
N LEU A 69 4.28 1.70 -19.29
CA LEU A 69 4.83 0.64 -18.45
C LEU A 69 6.04 -0.03 -19.12
N PRO A 70 6.98 -0.60 -18.34
CA PRO A 70 8.11 -1.35 -18.89
C PRO A 70 7.65 -2.43 -19.88
N SER A 71 8.38 -2.63 -20.98
CA SER A 71 7.96 -3.56 -22.05
C SER A 71 7.98 -5.03 -21.64
N ASP A 72 8.68 -5.37 -20.56
CA ASP A 72 8.63 -6.66 -19.88
C ASP A 72 7.34 -6.86 -19.09
N PHE A 73 6.54 -5.80 -18.84
CA PHE A 73 5.28 -5.91 -18.09
C PHE A 73 4.17 -6.42 -18.99
N LYS A 74 3.98 -7.73 -18.96
CA LYS A 74 2.92 -8.41 -19.70
C LYS A 74 1.75 -8.73 -18.78
N LYS A 75 0.53 -8.40 -19.22
CA LYS A 75 -0.70 -8.63 -18.46
C LYS A 75 -0.87 -10.10 -18.07
N GLU A 76 -0.46 -10.99 -18.96
CA GLU A 76 -0.55 -12.44 -18.82
C GLU A 76 0.43 -13.05 -17.79
N HIS A 77 1.43 -12.31 -17.32
CA HIS A 77 2.55 -12.88 -16.56
C HIS A 77 2.57 -12.50 -15.07
N ASN A 78 1.63 -11.67 -14.58
CA ASN A 78 1.62 -11.20 -13.19
C ASN A 78 3.00 -10.68 -12.73
N GLU A 79 3.64 -9.86 -13.57
CA GLU A 79 5.05 -9.45 -13.42
C GLU A 79 5.34 -8.72 -12.09
N VAL A 80 4.30 -8.20 -11.43
CA VAL A 80 4.36 -7.64 -10.07
C VAL A 80 3.57 -8.54 -9.12
N LEU A 81 4.24 -9.55 -8.57
CA LEU A 81 3.72 -10.38 -7.48
C LEU A 81 4.04 -9.74 -6.13
N LEU A 82 3.01 -9.32 -5.40
CA LEU A 82 3.16 -8.73 -4.08
C LEU A 82 3.10 -9.82 -3.01
N GLU A 83 4.23 -10.11 -2.37
CA GLU A 83 4.32 -11.05 -1.27
C GLU A 83 4.31 -10.30 0.07
N LEU A 84 3.31 -10.59 0.90
CA LEU A 84 3.24 -10.15 2.29
C LEU A 84 4.35 -10.84 3.10
N ASP A 85 5.04 -10.09 3.96
CA ASP A 85 6.18 -10.59 4.74
C ASP A 85 5.95 -10.43 6.25
N THR A 86 6.26 -9.25 6.79
CA THR A 86 6.32 -9.01 8.23
C THR A 86 5.28 -8.00 8.68
N VAL A 87 4.62 -8.23 9.81
CA VAL A 87 3.72 -7.23 10.42
C VAL A 87 4.55 -6.23 11.20
N GLU A 88 4.43 -4.94 10.85
CA GLU A 88 5.23 -3.87 11.43
C GLU A 88 4.38 -2.82 12.15
N ALA A 89 4.90 -2.33 13.27
CA ALA A 89 4.38 -1.19 14.00
C ALA A 89 5.38 -0.02 13.89
N GLU A 90 4.97 1.06 13.23
CA GLU A 90 5.80 2.24 12.98
C GLU A 90 5.24 3.51 13.63
N ASP A 91 6.07 4.55 13.69
CA ASP A 91 5.69 5.86 14.22
C ASP A 91 4.70 6.65 13.33
N PRO A 92 4.83 6.69 12.00
CA PRO A 92 3.94 7.50 11.15
C PRO A 92 2.49 7.04 11.21
N PHE A 93 1.56 7.99 11.23
CA PHE A 93 0.11 7.75 11.28
C PHE A 93 -0.37 6.73 10.23
N PHE A 94 0.01 6.92 8.96
CA PHE A 94 -0.40 6.07 7.84
C PHE A 94 0.34 4.72 7.78
N ARG A 95 1.35 4.50 8.63
CA ARG A 95 2.07 3.22 8.73
C ARG A 95 2.00 2.61 10.12
N LYS A 96 1.07 3.11 10.95
CA LYS A 96 0.99 2.78 12.36
C LYS A 96 0.99 1.26 12.61
N LEU A 97 0.21 0.53 11.82
CA LEU A 97 0.29 -0.92 11.73
C LEU A 97 0.09 -1.34 10.27
N ASN A 98 1.05 -2.08 9.74
CA ASN A 98 1.07 -2.50 8.34
C ASN A 98 1.69 -3.90 8.18
N ILE A 99 1.58 -4.46 6.98
CA ILE A 99 2.32 -5.64 6.56
C ILE A 99 3.34 -5.18 5.52
N ALA A 100 4.62 -5.27 5.83
CA ALA A 100 5.71 -5.02 4.90
C ALA A 100 5.67 -6.06 3.77
N LEU A 101 6.05 -5.64 2.56
CA LEU A 101 6.20 -6.56 1.42
C LEU A 101 7.65 -7.02 1.29
N LYS A 102 7.84 -8.23 0.78
CA LYS A 102 9.17 -8.68 0.36
C LYS A 102 9.73 -7.76 -0.74
N GLU A 103 11.06 -7.67 -0.77
CA GLU A 103 11.77 -6.98 -1.84
C GLU A 103 11.37 -7.55 -3.21
N ASN A 104 10.96 -6.66 -4.11
CA ASN A 104 10.52 -7.00 -5.45
C ASN A 104 11.07 -5.98 -6.45
N GLU A 105 12.01 -6.42 -7.30
CA GLU A 105 12.65 -5.58 -8.30
C GLU A 105 11.66 -5.05 -9.34
N ASN A 106 10.69 -5.86 -9.76
CA ASN A 106 9.66 -5.42 -10.71
C ASN A 106 8.77 -4.36 -10.08
N LEU A 107 8.38 -4.50 -8.80
CA LEU A 107 7.66 -3.43 -8.10
C LEU A 107 8.49 -2.14 -8.06
N ARG A 108 9.80 -2.21 -7.78
CA ARG A 108 10.67 -1.02 -7.77
C ARG A 108 10.79 -0.38 -9.16
N LYS A 109 10.89 -1.18 -10.23
CA LYS A 109 10.85 -0.67 -11.62
C LYS A 109 9.54 0.05 -11.92
N LEU A 110 8.40 -0.54 -11.52
CA LEU A 110 7.08 0.05 -11.69
C LEU A 110 6.99 1.41 -10.98
N VAL A 111 7.43 1.46 -9.73
CA VAL A 111 7.46 2.68 -8.92
C VAL A 111 8.29 3.77 -9.58
N ALA A 112 9.49 3.43 -10.09
CA ALA A 112 10.33 4.39 -10.80
C ALA A 112 9.62 4.97 -12.02
N VAL A 113 8.99 4.14 -12.85
CA VAL A 113 8.25 4.59 -14.04
C VAL A 113 7.07 5.49 -13.67
N CYS A 114 6.23 5.07 -12.72
CA CYS A 114 5.07 5.86 -12.29
C CYS A 114 5.48 7.20 -11.68
N ARG A 115 6.56 7.21 -10.88
CA ARG A 115 7.05 8.42 -10.23
C ARG A 115 7.73 9.38 -11.22
N GLN A 116 8.44 8.84 -12.21
CA GLN A 116 8.98 9.63 -13.31
C GLN A 116 7.87 10.28 -14.14
N ALA A 117 6.79 9.54 -14.43
CA ALA A 117 5.62 10.07 -15.13
C ALA A 117 4.89 11.16 -14.34
N ALA A 118 4.98 11.11 -13.01
CA ALA A 118 4.49 12.16 -12.11
C ALA A 118 5.41 13.39 -12.03
N GLY A 119 6.58 13.38 -12.71
CA GLY A 119 7.55 14.47 -12.65
C GLY A 119 8.31 14.56 -11.32
N LEU A 120 8.38 13.45 -10.58
CA LEU A 120 9.01 13.37 -9.26
C LEU A 120 10.34 12.58 -9.33
N GLU A 121 11.21 12.76 -8.33
CA GLU A 121 12.49 12.04 -8.22
C GLU A 121 12.28 10.52 -8.13
N ALA A 122 12.54 9.81 -9.23
CA ALA A 122 12.17 8.41 -9.40
C ALA A 122 13.25 7.44 -8.86
N ASP A 123 14.48 7.55 -9.34
CA ASP A 123 15.52 6.54 -9.12
C ASP A 123 15.93 6.41 -7.66
N HIS A 124 16.18 7.53 -6.97
CA HIS A 124 16.55 7.51 -5.57
C HIS A 124 15.40 7.00 -4.71
N PHE A 125 14.19 7.49 -4.95
CA PHE A 125 13.00 7.05 -4.23
C PHE A 125 12.78 5.55 -4.39
N ALA A 126 12.73 5.04 -5.62
CA ALA A 126 12.48 3.64 -5.91
C ALA A 126 13.54 2.69 -5.34
N LYS A 127 14.79 3.14 -5.20
CA LYS A 127 15.90 2.31 -4.69
C LYS A 127 16.12 2.40 -3.18
N SER A 128 15.85 3.56 -2.58
CA SER A 128 16.35 3.86 -1.22
C SER A 128 15.27 4.35 -0.25
N GLU A 129 14.18 4.94 -0.74
CA GLU A 129 13.12 5.49 0.13
C GLU A 129 11.85 4.65 0.10
N TYR A 130 11.57 4.00 -1.02
CA TYR A 130 10.35 3.24 -1.23
C TYR A 130 10.29 2.02 -0.32
N ARG A 131 9.28 2.02 0.56
CA ARG A 131 8.97 0.97 1.53
C ARG A 131 7.56 0.43 1.23
N PRO A 132 7.43 -0.60 0.38
CA PRO A 132 6.13 -1.14 0.03
C PRO A 132 5.51 -1.85 1.23
N HIS A 133 4.25 -1.52 1.51
CA HIS A 133 3.50 -2.11 2.61
C HIS A 133 2.00 -2.09 2.30
N LEU A 134 1.27 -3.00 2.95
CA LEU A 134 -0.18 -3.04 3.01
C LEU A 134 -0.62 -2.56 4.40
N SER A 135 -1.22 -1.39 4.47
CA SER A 135 -1.66 -0.83 5.76
C SER A 135 -2.85 -1.58 6.34
N LEU A 136 -2.83 -1.79 7.65
CA LEU A 136 -3.90 -2.45 8.40
C LEU A 136 -4.65 -1.47 9.32
N MET A 137 -3.98 -0.41 9.77
CA MET A 137 -4.57 0.59 10.66
C MET A 137 -3.84 1.92 10.56
N TYR A 138 -4.62 3.00 10.48
CA TYR A 138 -4.14 4.36 10.68
C TYR A 138 -4.60 4.85 12.05
N ALA A 139 -3.65 5.24 12.90
CA ALA A 139 -3.99 5.70 14.24
C ALA A 139 -2.87 6.55 14.85
N GLU A 140 -3.26 7.49 15.71
CA GLU A 140 -2.38 8.21 16.62
C GLU A 140 -2.26 7.42 17.94
N LEU A 141 -1.54 6.30 17.89
CA LEU A 141 -1.24 5.47 19.06
C LEU A 141 0.27 5.42 19.31
N PRO A 142 0.71 5.31 20.58
CA PRO A 142 2.10 5.04 20.89
C PRO A 142 2.54 3.74 20.23
N THR A 143 3.63 3.80 19.45
CA THR A 143 4.13 2.65 18.68
C THR A 143 4.47 1.45 19.59
N LYS A 144 4.86 1.71 20.85
CA LYS A 144 5.07 0.67 21.87
C LYS A 144 3.80 -0.14 22.13
N ASP A 145 2.65 0.52 22.24
CA ASP A 145 1.38 -0.15 22.55
C ASP A 145 0.89 -0.98 21.36
N VAL A 146 1.11 -0.47 20.14
CA VAL A 146 0.86 -1.22 18.91
C VAL A 146 1.78 -2.44 18.80
N ARG A 147 3.08 -2.25 19.06
CA ARG A 147 4.09 -3.32 19.01
C ARG A 147 3.78 -4.46 19.98
N ASN A 148 3.26 -4.16 21.18
CA ASN A 148 2.86 -5.19 22.15
C ASN A 148 1.74 -6.12 21.64
N LYS A 149 0.98 -5.71 20.62
CA LYS A 149 -0.12 -6.50 20.05
C LYS A 149 0.24 -7.14 18.70
N VAL A 150 1.44 -6.90 18.14
CA VAL A 150 1.84 -7.43 16.82
C VAL A 150 1.69 -8.95 16.73
N ALA A 151 2.19 -9.72 17.70
CA ALA A 151 2.06 -11.18 17.68
C ALA A 151 0.60 -11.68 17.67
N LEU A 152 -0.30 -10.97 18.36
CA LEU A 152 -1.73 -11.27 18.34
C LEU A 152 -2.34 -10.97 16.96
N ILE A 153 -1.90 -9.88 16.32
CA ILE A 153 -2.33 -9.49 14.98
C ILE A 153 -1.83 -10.50 13.94
N GLU A 154 -0.56 -10.92 14.00
CA GLU A 154 0.01 -11.97 13.13
C GLU A 154 -0.80 -13.26 13.23
N MET A 155 -1.15 -13.69 14.45
CA MET A 155 -1.99 -14.87 14.66
C MET A 155 -3.37 -14.71 13.98
N LYS A 156 -4.00 -13.53 14.11
CA LYS A 156 -5.30 -13.24 13.47
C LYS A 156 -5.21 -13.22 11.95
N ILE A 157 -4.13 -12.65 11.39
CA ILE A 157 -3.85 -12.67 9.96
C ILE A 157 -3.66 -14.11 9.47
N GLY A 158 -2.93 -14.93 10.23
CA GLY A 158 -2.75 -16.35 9.93
C GLY A 158 -4.07 -17.12 9.84
N PHE A 159 -5.02 -16.86 10.75
CA PHE A 159 -6.37 -17.44 10.66
C PHE A 159 -7.22 -16.88 9.52
N ALA A 160 -6.95 -15.64 9.10
CA ALA A 160 -7.72 -14.97 8.07
C ALA A 160 -7.32 -15.42 6.65
N PHE A 161 -6.04 -15.72 6.44
CA PHE A 161 -5.48 -16.11 5.14
C PHE A 161 -5.11 -17.59 5.01
N GLY A 162 -4.96 -18.33 6.12
CA GLY A 162 -4.67 -19.77 6.13
C GLY A 162 -5.91 -20.63 6.03
#